data_AF-A0A1F6R328-F1
#
_entry.id   AF-A0A1F6R328-F1
#
_cell.length_a   1.000
_cell.length_b   1.000
_cell.length_c   1.000
_cell.angle_alpha   90.00
_cell.angle_beta   90.00
_cell.angle_gamma   90.00
#
_symmetry.space_group_name_H-M   'P 1'
#
loop_
_entity.id
_entity.type
_entity.pdbx_description
1 polymer ?
#
loop_
_entity_poly.entity_id
_entity_poly.type
_entity_poly.pdbx_seq_one_letter_code
_entity_poly.pdbx_strand_id
1 'polypeptide(L)'
;MYDRREMREEVKREKIEAIEAFCFAEIAVKNPPSTITSEAWLAAKKTLGMKEKVKIFVDGEEDLLVMPFVLEGDEGLVIIYGLMDRGFVLVNVNKSIKEKCRKLLGRMEKGL
;
A
#
# COMPACT_ATOMS: atom_id res chain seq x y z
N MET A 1 4.00 -2.78 -1.68
CA MET A 1 4.14 -1.64 -0.76
C MET A 1 4.90 -2.17 0.44
N TYR A 2 5.67 -1.32 1.11
CA TYR A 2 6.44 -1.71 2.28
C TYR A 2 6.77 -0.47 3.12
N ASP A 3 6.89 -0.66 4.42
CA ASP A 3 7.65 0.21 5.30
C ASP A 3 8.96 -0.51 5.73
N ARG A 4 9.76 0.13 6.57
CA ARG A 4 10.97 -0.48 7.16
C ARG A 4 10.72 -0.96 8.59
N ARG A 5 9.47 -1.29 8.95
CA ARG A 5 9.10 -1.65 10.32
C ARG A 5 8.41 -3.02 10.39
N GLU A 6 8.78 -3.81 11.39
CA GLU A 6 8.11 -5.06 11.73
C GLU A 6 7.81 -5.02 13.23
N MET A 7 6.56 -5.25 13.62
CA MET A 7 6.12 -5.12 15.02
C MET A 7 6.50 -3.76 15.65
N ARG A 8 6.53 -2.69 14.85
CA ARG A 8 6.96 -1.32 15.20
C ARG A 8 8.46 -1.15 15.48
N GLU A 9 9.28 -2.17 15.24
CA GLU A 9 10.74 -2.11 15.30
C GLU A 9 11.37 -2.06 13.90
N GLU A 10 12.63 -1.64 13.80
CA GLU A 10 13.34 -1.64 12.51
C GLU A 10 13.53 -3.06 11.96
N VAL A 11 13.23 -3.22 10.68
CA VAL A 11 13.37 -4.49 9.98
C VAL A 11 14.86 -4.88 9.88
N LYS A 12 15.16 -6.15 10.14
CA LYS A 12 16.51 -6.72 9.96
C LYS A 12 17.00 -6.48 8.53
N ARG A 13 18.28 -6.10 8.39
CA ARG A 13 18.93 -5.74 7.14
C ARG A 13 18.68 -6.73 5.98
N GLU A 14 18.75 -8.03 6.25
CA GLU A 14 18.53 -9.10 5.27
C GLU A 14 17.16 -9.01 4.56
N LYS A 15 16.11 -8.60 5.28
CA LYS A 15 14.76 -8.42 4.71
C LYS A 15 14.67 -7.15 3.85
N ILE A 16 15.37 -6.08 4.23
CA ILE A 16 15.46 -4.86 3.43
C ILE A 16 16.17 -5.17 2.10
N GLU A 17 17.28 -5.91 2.16
CA GLU A 17 18.04 -6.32 0.97
C GLU A 17 17.17 -7.16 0.02
N ALA A 18 16.30 -8.03 0.55
CA ALA A 18 15.35 -8.80 -0.27
C ALA A 18 14.33 -7.91 -0.99
N ILE A 19 13.85 -6.84 -0.35
CA ILE A 19 12.94 -5.85 -0.98
C ILE A 19 13.70 -5.01 -2.03
N GLU A 20 14.93 -4.62 -1.71
CA GLU A 20 15.79 -3.85 -2.62
C GLU A 20 16.20 -4.65 -3.86
N ALA A 21 16.29 -5.98 -3.75
CA ALA A 21 16.55 -6.88 -4.87
C ALA A 21 15.43 -6.88 -5.94
N PHE A 22 14.22 -6.39 -5.63
CA PHE A 22 13.20 -6.15 -6.65
C PHE A 22 13.55 -4.91 -7.47
N CYS A 23 14.04 -5.14 -8.70
CA CYS A 23 14.31 -4.11 -9.72
C CYS A 23 13.03 -3.50 -10.30
N PHE A 24 12.21 -2.89 -9.45
CA PHE A 24 11.00 -2.16 -9.79
C PHE A 24 11.22 -0.65 -9.59
N ALA A 25 10.47 0.18 -10.32
CA ALA A 25 10.47 1.61 -10.06
C ALA A 25 10.02 1.86 -8.61
N GLU A 26 10.63 2.84 -7.95
CA GLU A 26 10.33 3.15 -6.55
C GLU A 26 9.67 4.51 -6.40
N ILE A 27 8.58 4.56 -5.63
CA ILE A 27 7.93 5.79 -5.21
C ILE A 27 7.90 5.83 -3.69
N ALA A 28 8.35 6.93 -3.10
CA ALA A 28 8.21 7.18 -1.67
C ALA A 28 6.95 8.01 -1.41
N VAL A 29 6.24 7.69 -0.33
CA VAL A 29 5.05 8.43 0.11
C VAL A 29 4.99 8.52 1.63
N LYS A 30 4.52 9.65 2.15
CA LYS A 30 4.26 9.83 3.58
C LYS A 30 2.81 9.52 3.91
N ASN A 31 2.61 8.65 4.90
CA ASN A 31 1.27 8.38 5.41
C ASN A 31 1.30 8.20 6.93
N PRO A 32 0.88 9.21 7.72
CA PRO A 32 0.77 9.08 9.15
C PRO A 32 -0.15 7.91 9.57
N PRO A 33 0.01 7.40 10.80
CA PRO A 33 -0.84 6.33 11.29
C PRO A 33 -2.34 6.66 11.21
N SER A 34 -3.16 5.62 10.98
CA SER A 34 -4.63 5.70 10.96
C SER A 34 -5.21 6.68 9.94
N THR A 35 -4.42 7.07 8.93
CA THR A 35 -4.80 8.08 7.94
C THR A 35 -4.64 7.52 6.52
N ILE A 36 -5.38 8.09 5.57
CA ILE A 36 -5.10 7.96 4.14
C ILE A 36 -4.93 9.39 3.61
N THR A 37 -3.69 9.83 3.46
CA THR A 37 -3.40 11.21 3.02
C THR A 37 -3.77 11.43 1.55
N SER A 38 -4.06 12.69 1.19
CA SER A 38 -4.22 13.07 -0.22
C SER A 38 -2.96 12.77 -1.04
N GLU A 39 -1.77 12.88 -0.43
CA GLU A 39 -0.49 12.50 -1.03
C GLU A 39 -0.47 11.01 -1.38
N ALA A 40 -0.86 10.14 -0.43
CA ALA A 40 -1.00 8.69 -0.64
C ALA A 40 -1.99 8.37 -1.77
N TRP A 41 -3.11 9.07 -1.82
CA TRP A 41 -4.09 8.88 -2.88
C TRP A 41 -3.56 9.29 -4.27
N LEU A 42 -2.85 10.42 -4.34
CA LEU A 42 -2.22 10.87 -5.58
C LEU A 42 -1.10 9.93 -6.04
N ALA A 43 -0.32 9.41 -5.10
CA ALA A 43 0.70 8.40 -5.37
C ALA A 43 0.08 7.13 -5.99
N ALA A 44 -1.09 6.71 -5.49
CA ALA A 44 -1.83 5.60 -6.09
C ALA A 44 -2.21 5.86 -7.55
N LYS A 45 -2.85 7.00 -7.82
CA LYS A 45 -3.22 7.39 -9.20
C LYS A 45 -2.03 7.47 -10.13
N LYS A 46 -0.92 8.07 -9.67
CA LYS A 46 0.33 8.17 -10.43
C LYS A 46 0.88 6.78 -10.75
N THR A 47 0.96 5.91 -9.75
CA THR A 47 1.50 4.55 -9.89
C THR A 47 0.68 3.70 -10.86
N LEU A 48 -0.66 3.81 -10.79
CA LEU A 48 -1.56 3.06 -11.66
C LEU A 48 -1.49 3.51 -13.13
N GLY A 49 -1.01 4.73 -13.39
CA GLY A 49 -0.73 5.21 -14.75
C GLY A 49 0.59 4.74 -15.34
N MET A 50 1.45 4.07 -14.55
CA MET A 50 2.75 3.56 -15.01
C MET A 50 2.59 2.18 -15.67
N LYS A 51 3.47 1.86 -16.62
CA LYS A 51 3.43 0.56 -17.33
C LYS A 51 4.26 -0.52 -16.63
N GLU A 52 5.28 -0.08 -15.91
CA GLU A 52 6.20 -0.91 -15.14
C GLU A 52 5.62 -1.33 -13.78
N LYS A 53 6.21 -2.38 -13.20
CA LYS A 53 5.96 -2.73 -11.80
C LYS A 53 6.61 -1.69 -10.90
N VAL A 54 5.90 -1.34 -9.82
CA VAL A 54 6.31 -0.30 -8.88
C VAL A 54 6.34 -0.86 -7.47
N LYS A 55 7.41 -0.58 -6.74
CA LYS A 55 7.48 -0.69 -5.29
C LYS A 55 7.22 0.67 -4.67
N ILE A 56 6.45 0.69 -3.59
CA ILE A 56 6.09 1.92 -2.90
C ILE A 56 6.65 1.81 -1.49
N PHE A 57 7.57 2.70 -1.18
CA PHE A 57 8.06 2.89 0.17
C PHE A 57 7.13 3.85 0.91
N VAL A 58 6.63 3.42 2.06
CA VAL A 58 5.75 4.23 2.90
C VAL A 58 6.52 4.68 4.14
N ASP A 59 6.69 5.99 4.29
CA ASP A 59 7.13 6.61 5.54
C ASP A 59 5.91 6.80 6.44
N GLY A 60 5.66 5.80 7.28
CA GLY A 60 4.51 5.72 8.18
C GLY A 60 3.73 4.41 8.00
N GLU A 61 2.39 4.49 7.99
CA GLU A 61 1.50 3.31 7.95
C GLU A 61 1.16 2.91 6.51
N GLU A 62 1.46 1.66 6.15
CA GLU A 62 1.43 1.12 4.79
C GLU A 62 0.16 0.33 4.43
N ASP A 63 -0.46 -0.33 5.41
CA ASP A 63 -1.58 -1.25 5.19
C ASP A 63 -2.88 -0.55 4.79
N LEU A 64 -3.16 0.64 5.34
CA LEU A 64 -4.31 1.46 4.91
C LEU A 64 -4.19 1.95 3.47
N LEU A 65 -2.97 2.11 2.95
CA LEU A 65 -2.73 2.60 1.58
C LEU A 65 -3.28 1.65 0.53
N VAL A 66 -3.48 0.38 0.85
CA VAL A 66 -4.11 -0.61 -0.03
C VAL A 66 -5.46 -0.13 -0.57
N MET A 67 -6.25 0.61 0.22
CA MET A 67 -7.59 1.03 -0.18
C MET A 67 -7.58 1.95 -1.41
N PRO A 68 -6.80 3.05 -1.46
CA PRO A 68 -6.62 3.84 -2.69
C PRO A 68 -6.30 3.00 -3.93
N PHE A 69 -5.33 2.09 -3.85
CA PHE A 69 -4.93 1.25 -4.98
C PHE A 69 -6.05 0.31 -5.44
N VAL A 70 -6.78 -0.30 -4.49
CA VAL A 70 -7.93 -1.16 -4.80
C VAL A 70 -9.03 -0.37 -5.50
N LEU A 71 -9.33 0.84 -5.01
CA LEU A 71 -10.48 1.62 -5.49
C LEU A 71 -10.23 2.26 -6.86
N GLU A 72 -9.02 2.77 -7.08
CA GLU A 72 -8.61 3.44 -8.32
C GLU A 72 -8.10 2.45 -9.38
N GLY A 73 -7.53 1.32 -8.97
CA GLY A 73 -6.92 0.35 -9.88
C GLY A 73 -7.93 -0.57 -10.57
N ASP A 74 -7.60 -1.07 -11.76
CA ASP A 74 -8.46 -1.99 -12.52
C ASP A 74 -8.57 -3.39 -11.89
N GLU A 75 -9.61 -4.13 -12.28
CA GLU A 75 -9.71 -5.55 -11.91
C GLU A 75 -8.53 -6.34 -12.50
N GLY A 76 -7.94 -7.24 -11.70
CA GLY A 76 -6.72 -7.96 -12.04
C GLY A 76 -5.43 -7.29 -11.55
N LEU A 77 -5.49 -6.06 -11.01
CA LEU A 77 -4.36 -5.47 -10.31
C LEU A 77 -3.96 -6.35 -9.11
N VAL A 78 -2.66 -6.57 -8.94
CA VAL A 78 -2.09 -7.31 -7.82
C VAL A 78 -1.30 -6.37 -6.91
N ILE A 79 -1.67 -6.33 -5.64
CA ILE A 79 -1.01 -5.52 -4.61
C ILE A 79 -0.42 -6.46 -3.56
N ILE A 80 0.84 -6.24 -3.19
CA ILE A 80 1.50 -6.95 -2.09
C ILE A 80 1.83 -5.92 -1.01
N TYR A 81 1.49 -6.20 0.24
CA TYR A 81 1.69 -5.28 1.37
C TYR A 81 1.98 -6.05 2.67
N GLY A 82 2.59 -5.39 3.66
CA GLY A 82 2.87 -5.98 4.97
C GLY A 82 1.68 -5.87 5.93
N LEU A 83 1.42 -6.91 6.72
CA LEU A 83 0.46 -6.85 7.82
C LEU A 83 1.03 -7.54 9.06
N MET A 84 0.98 -6.84 10.19
CA MET A 84 1.42 -7.40 11.48
C MET A 84 0.75 -8.75 11.73
N ASP A 85 1.54 -9.69 12.27
CA ASP A 85 1.16 -11.07 12.61
C ASP A 85 0.73 -11.98 11.45
N ARG A 86 0.67 -11.45 10.21
CA ARG A 86 0.28 -12.22 9.02
C ARG A 86 1.33 -12.23 7.92
N GLY A 87 2.38 -11.42 8.04
CA GLY A 87 3.42 -11.31 7.03
C GLY A 87 2.92 -10.55 5.80
N PHE A 88 3.21 -11.04 4.61
CA PHE A 88 2.79 -10.40 3.37
C PHE A 88 1.37 -10.82 2.96
N VAL A 89 0.56 -9.84 2.59
CA VAL A 89 -0.77 -10.03 2.05
C VAL A 89 -0.76 -9.71 0.56
N LEU A 90 -1.29 -10.64 -0.24
CA LEU A 90 -1.53 -10.48 -1.67
C LEU A 90 -3.01 -10.15 -1.89
N VAL A 91 -3.29 -9.01 -2.53
CA VAL A 91 -4.64 -8.60 -2.93
C VAL A 91 -4.73 -8.68 -4.44
N ASN A 92 -5.68 -9.48 -4.94
CA ASN A 92 -6.09 -9.46 -6.33
C ASN A 92 -7.37 -8.63 -6.45
N VAL A 93 -7.26 -7.46 -7.08
CA VAL A 93 -8.36 -6.51 -7.20
C VAL A 93 -9.46 -7.09 -8.08
N ASN A 94 -10.67 -7.13 -7.53
CA ASN A 94 -11.88 -7.55 -8.22
C ASN A 94 -13.09 -6.77 -7.66
N LYS A 95 -14.26 -6.92 -8.28
CA LYS A 95 -15.50 -6.23 -7.83
C LYS A 95 -15.80 -6.41 -6.34
N SER A 96 -15.63 -7.62 -5.81
CA SER A 96 -15.92 -7.93 -4.41
C SER A 96 -14.97 -7.20 -3.46
N ILE A 97 -13.67 -7.20 -3.77
CA ILE A 97 -12.66 -6.50 -2.97
C ILE A 97 -12.87 -4.98 -3.04
N LYS A 98 -13.16 -4.43 -4.23
CA LYS A 98 -13.52 -3.01 -4.38
C LYS A 98 -14.72 -2.63 -3.51
N GLU A 99 -15.77 -3.44 -3.52
CA GLU A 99 -16.97 -3.18 -2.72
C GLU A 99 -16.70 -3.23 -1.22
N LYS A 100 -15.89 -4.19 -0.76
CA LYS A 100 -15.45 -4.25 0.64
C LYS A 100 -14.66 -2.99 1.03
N CYS A 101 -13.71 -2.56 0.19
CA CYS A 101 -12.94 -1.34 0.43
C CYS A 101 -13.83 -0.10 0.47
N ARG A 102 -14.82 0.04 -0.44
CA ARG A 102 -15.77 1.18 -0.40
C ARG A 102 -16.54 1.21 0.91
N LYS A 103 -17.03 0.06 1.37
CA LYS A 103 -17.77 -0.04 2.64
C LYS A 103 -16.90 0.29 3.85
N LEU A 104 -15.65 -0.16 3.86
CA LEU A 104 -14.70 0.16 4.92
C LEU A 104 -14.37 1.66 4.92
N LEU A 105 -14.02 2.23 3.77
CA LEU A 105 -13.72 3.65 3.64
C LEU A 105 -14.92 4.53 4.03
N GLY A 106 -16.14 4.12 3.68
CA GLY A 106 -17.36 4.83 4.07
C GLY A 106 -17.68 4.80 5.57
N ARG A 107 -17.00 3.95 6.37
CA ARG A 107 -17.08 3.93 7.83
C ARG A 107 -15.97 4.74 8.51
N MET A 108 -14.98 5.18 7.75
CA MET A 108 -13.91 6.03 8.27
C MET A 108 -14.43 7.47 8.38
N GLU A 109 -14.03 8.17 9.44
CA GLU A 109 -14.31 9.59 9.60
C GLU A 109 -13.50 10.39 8.58
N LYS A 110 -14.08 11.47 8.06
CA LYS A 110 -13.32 12.42 7.24
C LYS A 110 -12.38 13.18 8.16
N GLY A 111 -11.07 13.08 7.92
CA GLY A 111 -10.10 13.93 8.58
C GLY A 111 -10.42 15.41 8.30
N LEU A 112 -10.56 16.20 9.37
CA LEU A 112 -10.77 17.65 9.34
C LEU A 112 -9.49 18.38 8.92
#